data_AF-A0A804K7Z7-F1
#
_entry.id   AF-A0A804K7Z7-F1
#
_cell.length_a   1.000
_cell.length_b   1.000
_cell.length_c   1.000
_cell.angle_alpha   90.00
_cell.angle_beta   90.00
_cell.angle_gamma   90.00
#
_symmetry.space_group_name_H-M   'P 1'
#
loop_
_entity.id
_entity.type
_entity.pdbx_description
1 polymer ?
#
loop_
_entity_poly.entity_id
_entity_poly.type
_entity_poly.pdbx_seq_one_letter_code
_entity_poly.pdbx_strand_id
1 'polypeptide(L)'
;MARGAVVWGRGGGGGKFCCSFKRITVVVCCVNLVAALLVLRTFYTSFSLVSSSDPFSVDQLERIQESIRVRRDAEPVELVRAVRKLRKELLKDEKRVLKLPQPVKQKLANEILQKLQSVKDNNVTEQRVYLWRVEKLKEVKRVTSSKSNLNSSIPFQEAKMLKRALASNWQMLLEAIGLWLPADVVHTEHNDKPENEQDLEEIIPGRPLPPECHAKTHTDYDGAAVRWGLTHHQESAADCCQACLDQAKNAKPGEMKCNIWVYCPSEFGCYSPDIYKHKHQECWLKQAEKPRLNFKDEYSESYRNNHPNAPVVVPWISGIVGA
;
A
#
# COMPACT_ATOMS: atom_id res chain seq x y z
N MET A 1 -25.55 60.95 -16.85
CA MET A 1 -26.54 61.82 -17.52
C MET A 1 -27.46 60.93 -18.35
N ALA A 2 -28.79 61.15 -18.26
CA ALA A 2 -29.84 60.86 -19.26
C ALA A 2 -29.96 59.42 -19.81
N ARG A 3 -31.07 58.84 -20.26
CA ARG A 3 -32.53 59.04 -20.43
C ARG A 3 -32.93 57.66 -21.04
N GLY A 4 -34.13 57.12 -20.99
CA GLY A 4 -35.42 57.63 -20.56
C GLY A 4 -36.42 56.46 -20.62
N ALA A 5 -37.49 56.56 -19.86
CA ALA A 5 -38.64 55.68 -20.01
C ALA A 5 -39.66 56.39 -20.90
N VAL A 6 -39.93 55.78 -22.04
CA VAL A 6 -40.92 56.18 -23.03
C VAL A 6 -42.31 56.08 -22.40
N VAL A 7 -43.00 57.23 -22.34
CA VAL A 7 -44.41 57.36 -22.02
C VAL A 7 -45.23 56.85 -23.19
N TRP A 8 -46.05 55.82 -22.99
CA TRP A 8 -47.19 55.55 -23.87
C TRP A 8 -48.49 55.84 -23.13
N GLY A 9 -49.05 56.99 -23.50
CA GLY A 9 -50.38 57.42 -23.13
C GLY A 9 -51.44 56.58 -23.83
N ARG A 10 -52.45 56.25 -23.02
CA ARG A 10 -53.87 56.02 -23.32
C ARG A 10 -54.36 56.30 -24.74
N GLY A 11 -55.14 55.33 -25.22
CA GLY A 11 -56.32 55.50 -26.08
C GLY A 11 -56.68 54.13 -26.64
N GLY A 12 -57.85 53.54 -26.50
CA GLY A 12 -59.15 53.97 -26.01
C GLY A 12 -60.18 53.03 -26.67
N GLY A 13 -61.10 52.48 -25.88
CA GLY A 13 -62.19 51.61 -26.32
C GLY A 13 -61.90 50.12 -26.08
N GLY A 14 -62.66 49.36 -25.30
CA GLY A 14 -64.00 49.56 -24.78
C GLY A 14 -64.65 48.18 -24.65
N GLY A 15 -64.24 47.42 -23.62
CA GLY A 15 -64.82 46.12 -23.29
C GLY A 15 -64.60 45.84 -21.82
N LYS A 16 -65.65 45.98 -21.01
CA LYS A 16 -65.67 45.72 -19.56
C LYS A 16 -65.18 44.30 -19.26
N PHE A 17 -63.97 44.16 -18.73
CA PHE A 17 -63.58 43.01 -17.91
C PHE A 17 -63.00 43.56 -16.61
N CYS A 18 -63.85 43.66 -15.58
CA CYS A 18 -63.41 43.95 -14.21
C CYS A 18 -62.73 42.69 -13.62
N CYS A 19 -61.56 42.34 -14.14
CA CYS A 19 -60.66 41.40 -13.49
C CYS A 19 -59.57 42.23 -12.81
N SER A 20 -59.68 42.38 -11.49
CA SER A 20 -58.59 42.91 -10.67
C SER A 20 -57.29 42.21 -11.07
N PHE A 21 -56.19 42.95 -11.26
CA PHE A 21 -54.88 42.42 -11.66
C PHE A 21 -54.50 41.17 -10.85
N LYS A 22 -54.91 41.13 -9.58
CA LYS A 22 -54.82 39.97 -8.68
C LYS A 22 -55.41 38.68 -9.25
N ARG A 23 -56.60 38.72 -9.86
CA ARG A 23 -57.24 37.53 -10.46
C ARG A 23 -56.50 37.04 -11.70
N ILE A 24 -55.95 37.95 -12.51
CA ILE A 24 -55.15 37.60 -13.69
C ILE A 24 -53.83 36.95 -13.25
N THR A 25 -53.14 37.52 -12.25
CA THR A 25 -51.91 36.93 -11.71
C THR A 25 -52.15 35.55 -11.09
N VAL A 26 -53.27 35.35 -10.40
CA VAL A 26 -53.65 34.03 -9.86
C VAL A 26 -53.85 33.01 -10.98
N VAL A 27 -54.56 33.37 -12.06
CA VAL A 27 -54.77 32.47 -13.20
C VAL A 27 -53.44 32.11 -13.88
N VAL A 28 -52.55 33.08 -14.11
CA VAL A 28 -51.23 32.84 -14.69
C VAL A 28 -50.38 31.93 -13.79
N CYS A 29 -50.40 32.16 -12.47
CA CYS A 29 -49.74 31.28 -11.51
C CYS A 29 -50.31 29.86 -11.54
N CYS A 30 -51.63 29.70 -11.63
CA CYS A 30 -52.25 28.37 -11.73
C CYS A 30 -51.82 27.64 -13.01
N VAL A 31 -51.77 28.33 -14.16
CA VAL A 31 -51.32 27.74 -15.43
C VAL A 31 -49.84 27.33 -15.34
N ASN A 32 -48.98 28.18 -14.78
CA ASN A 32 -47.57 27.84 -14.58
C ASN A 32 -47.39 26.65 -13.63
N LEU A 33 -48.23 26.54 -12.59
CA LEU A 33 -48.18 25.44 -11.63
C LEU A 33 -48.65 24.13 -12.27
N VAL A 34 -49.68 24.16 -13.12
CA VAL A 34 -50.10 23.00 -13.93
C VAL A 34 -49.01 22.59 -14.91
N ALA A 35 -48.37 23.55 -15.60
CA ALA A 35 -47.26 23.26 -16.51
C ALA A 35 -46.07 22.62 -15.78
N ALA A 36 -45.70 23.16 -14.61
CA ALA A 36 -44.65 22.59 -13.77
C ALA A 36 -44.99 21.16 -13.30
N LEU A 37 -46.24 20.89 -12.94
CA LEU A 37 -46.70 19.55 -12.57
C LEU A 37 -46.68 18.57 -13.74
N LEU A 38 -47.01 19.03 -14.97
CA LEU A 38 -46.93 18.18 -16.17
C LEU A 38 -45.47 17.84 -16.51
N VAL A 39 -44.57 18.82 -16.41
CA VAL A 39 -43.12 18.60 -16.60
C VAL A 39 -42.58 17.64 -15.55
N LEU A 40 -42.91 17.83 -14.28
CA LEU A 40 -42.56 16.91 -13.19
C LEU A 40 -43.12 15.51 -13.44
N ARG A 41 -44.36 15.39 -13.92
CA ARG A 41 -44.97 14.10 -14.26
C ARG A 41 -44.22 13.42 -15.41
N THR A 42 -43.83 14.15 -16.45
CA THR A 42 -43.01 13.59 -17.53
C THR A 42 -41.66 13.11 -17.03
N PHE A 43 -40.99 13.86 -16.15
CA PHE A 43 -39.74 13.40 -15.53
C PHE A 43 -39.95 12.16 -14.66
N TYR A 44 -41.04 12.09 -13.91
CA TYR A 44 -41.35 10.94 -13.05
C TYR A 44 -41.72 9.69 -13.86
N THR A 45 -42.48 9.83 -14.95
CA THR A 45 -42.79 8.71 -15.86
C THR A 45 -41.57 8.22 -16.62
N SER A 46 -40.67 9.13 -17.03
CA SER A 46 -39.39 8.75 -17.64
C SER A 46 -38.48 8.03 -16.65
N PHE A 47 -38.43 8.45 -15.38
CA PHE A 47 -37.70 7.73 -14.33
C PHE A 47 -38.33 6.37 -14.01
N SER A 48 -39.65 6.26 -14.03
CA SER A 48 -40.37 5.01 -13.74
C SER A 48 -40.21 3.98 -14.87
N LEU A 49 -40.11 4.44 -16.13
CA LEU A 49 -39.78 3.58 -17.29
C LEU A 49 -38.32 3.14 -17.30
N VAL A 50 -37.39 3.93 -16.76
CA VAL A 50 -35.97 3.57 -16.61
C VAL A 50 -35.72 2.66 -15.40
N SER A 51 -36.61 2.65 -14.40
CA SER A 51 -36.44 1.85 -13.18
C SER A 51 -37.01 0.42 -13.24
N SER A 52 -37.60 0.01 -14.38
CA SER A 52 -38.24 -1.31 -14.55
C SER A 52 -37.55 -2.23 -15.56
N SER A 53 -36.31 -1.93 -15.93
CA SER A 53 -35.41 -2.92 -16.51
C SER A 53 -34.55 -3.51 -15.39
N ASP A 54 -34.97 -4.64 -14.82
CA ASP A 54 -34.07 -5.50 -14.02
C ASP A 54 -32.80 -5.76 -14.85
N PRO A 55 -31.62 -5.23 -14.48
CA PRO A 55 -30.45 -5.25 -15.36
C PRO A 55 -29.65 -6.55 -15.26
N PHE A 56 -30.13 -7.54 -14.52
CA PHE A 56 -29.42 -8.78 -14.28
C PHE A 56 -30.18 -9.95 -14.91
N SER A 57 -29.50 -10.67 -15.81
CA SER A 57 -30.01 -11.96 -16.28
C SER A 57 -30.15 -12.93 -15.10
N VAL A 58 -31.03 -13.92 -15.22
CA VAL A 58 -31.24 -14.95 -14.17
C VAL A 58 -29.91 -15.56 -13.72
N ASP A 59 -29.00 -15.84 -14.65
CA ASP A 59 -27.64 -16.34 -14.38
C ASP A 59 -26.75 -15.36 -13.58
N GLN A 60 -26.93 -14.05 -13.74
CA GLN A 60 -26.21 -13.05 -12.94
C GLN A 60 -26.73 -13.06 -11.50
N LEU A 61 -28.05 -13.18 -11.33
CA LEU A 61 -28.67 -13.24 -10.01
C LEU A 61 -28.26 -14.51 -9.24
N GLU A 62 -28.20 -15.65 -9.94
CA GLU A 62 -27.75 -16.92 -9.37
C GLU A 62 -26.30 -16.85 -8.91
N ARG A 63 -25.40 -16.31 -9.75
CA ARG A 63 -23.99 -16.09 -9.38
C ARG A 63 -23.83 -15.14 -8.19
N ILE A 64 -24.63 -14.08 -8.12
CA ILE A 64 -24.64 -13.17 -6.97
C ILE A 64 -25.05 -13.93 -5.71
N GLN A 65 -26.13 -14.71 -5.77
CA GLN A 65 -26.63 -15.50 -4.64
C GLN A 65 -25.60 -16.55 -4.16
N GLU A 66 -24.97 -17.26 -5.09
CA GLU A 66 -23.91 -18.23 -4.79
C GLU A 66 -22.69 -17.56 -4.15
N SER A 67 -22.24 -16.43 -4.69
CA SER A 67 -21.11 -15.70 -4.11
C SER A 67 -21.38 -15.22 -2.68
N ILE A 68 -22.63 -14.92 -2.33
CA ILE A 68 -23.03 -14.54 -0.97
C ILE A 68 -23.01 -15.76 -0.05
N ARG A 69 -23.46 -16.93 -0.53
CA ARG A 69 -23.39 -18.19 0.23
C ARG A 69 -21.95 -18.57 0.53
N VAL A 70 -21.09 -18.59 -0.49
CA VAL A 70 -19.66 -18.90 -0.34
C VAL A 70 -18.99 -17.95 0.66
N ARG A 71 -19.28 -16.64 0.61
CA ARG A 71 -18.74 -15.66 1.57
C ARG A 71 -19.22 -15.87 3.01
N ARG A 72 -20.46 -16.30 3.21
CA ARG A 72 -20.97 -16.64 4.55
C ARG A 72 -20.34 -17.93 5.09
N ASP A 73 -20.22 -18.94 4.25
CA ASP A 73 -19.67 -20.24 4.65
C ASP A 73 -18.15 -20.17 4.88
N ALA A 74 -17.47 -19.26 4.17
CA ALA A 74 -16.06 -18.94 4.39
C ALA A 74 -15.81 -17.97 5.56
N GLU A 75 -16.84 -17.43 6.21
CA GLU A 75 -16.65 -16.56 7.37
C GLU A 75 -16.05 -17.40 8.52
N PRO A 76 -14.85 -17.06 9.02
CA PRO A 76 -14.17 -17.87 10.02
C PRO A 76 -14.73 -17.58 11.42
N VAL A 77 -16.01 -17.90 11.63
CA VAL A 77 -16.78 -17.60 12.86
C VAL A 77 -16.09 -18.14 14.11
N GLU A 78 -15.51 -19.34 14.01
CA GLU A 78 -14.77 -19.97 15.11
C GLU A 78 -13.49 -19.21 15.45
N LEU A 79 -12.72 -18.79 14.44
CA LEU A 79 -11.51 -18.00 14.63
C LEU A 79 -11.86 -16.65 15.27
N VAL A 80 -12.88 -15.96 14.75
CA VAL A 80 -13.35 -14.69 15.30
C VAL A 80 -13.79 -14.86 16.77
N ARG A 81 -14.47 -15.96 17.10
CA ARG A 81 -14.85 -16.29 18.48
C ARG A 81 -13.64 -16.56 19.37
N ALA A 82 -12.65 -17.30 18.87
CA ALA A 82 -11.41 -17.60 19.59
C ALA A 82 -10.60 -16.33 19.86
N VAL A 83 -10.43 -15.47 18.86
CA VAL A 83 -9.76 -14.16 18.98
C VAL A 83 -10.47 -13.27 20.00
N ARG A 84 -11.81 -13.20 19.97
CA ARG A 84 -12.57 -12.44 20.98
C ARG A 84 -12.35 -12.98 22.40
N LYS A 85 -12.26 -14.31 22.58
CA LYS A 85 -11.98 -14.93 23.88
C LYS A 85 -10.56 -14.60 24.35
N LEU A 86 -9.57 -14.74 23.49
CA LEU A 86 -8.17 -14.38 23.77
C LEU A 86 -8.06 -12.90 24.16
N ARG A 87 -8.69 -12.00 23.41
CA ARG A 87 -8.69 -10.56 23.72
C ARG A 87 -9.26 -10.27 25.11
N LYS A 88 -10.33 -10.98 25.52
CA LYS A 88 -10.90 -10.84 26.87
C LYS A 88 -9.94 -11.32 27.96
N GLU A 89 -9.20 -12.40 27.74
CA GLU A 89 -8.21 -12.89 28.70
C GLU A 89 -7.00 -11.94 28.80
N LEU A 90 -6.47 -11.47 27.66
CA LEU A 90 -5.39 -10.48 27.62
C LEU A 90 -5.76 -9.19 28.38
N LEU A 91 -6.97 -8.66 28.18
CA LEU A 91 -7.46 -7.48 28.91
C LEU A 91 -7.59 -7.71 30.43
N LYS A 92 -7.94 -8.93 30.86
CA LYS A 92 -7.97 -9.27 32.30
C LYS A 92 -6.55 -9.32 32.86
N ASP A 93 -5.60 -9.81 32.07
CA ASP A 93 -4.20 -9.96 32.48
C ASP A 93 -3.45 -8.62 32.53
N GLU A 94 -3.73 -7.72 31.60
CA GLU A 94 -3.27 -6.32 31.63
C GLU A 94 -3.72 -5.60 32.90
N LYS A 95 -5.03 -5.66 33.21
CA LYS A 95 -5.61 -5.07 34.43
C LYS A 95 -5.01 -5.62 35.72
N ARG A 96 -4.37 -6.80 35.70
CA ARG A 96 -3.71 -7.40 36.87
C ARG A 96 -2.27 -6.92 37.03
N VAL A 97 -1.54 -6.66 35.95
CA VAL A 97 -0.17 -6.09 36.00
C VAL A 97 -0.20 -4.63 36.42
N LEU A 98 -1.20 -3.87 35.96
CA LEU A 98 -1.42 -2.49 36.39
C LEU A 98 -1.71 -2.36 37.90
N LYS A 99 -2.09 -3.44 38.59
CA LYS A 99 -2.30 -3.44 40.05
C LYS A 99 -1.01 -3.46 40.86
N LEU A 100 0.17 -3.64 40.26
CA LEU A 100 1.42 -3.52 41.01
C LEU A 100 1.64 -2.06 41.41
N PRO A 101 1.90 -1.76 42.71
CA PRO A 101 2.23 -0.42 43.14
C PRO A 101 3.48 0.12 42.43
N GLN A 102 3.50 1.42 42.12
CA GLN A 102 4.64 2.07 41.47
C GLN A 102 5.98 1.88 42.20
N PRO A 103 6.05 1.92 43.55
CA PRO A 103 7.30 1.67 44.27
C PRO A 103 7.85 0.26 44.02
N VAL A 104 6.97 -0.74 43.90
CA VAL A 104 7.35 -2.13 43.62
C VAL A 104 7.91 -2.24 42.20
N LYS A 105 7.28 -1.59 41.21
CA LYS A 105 7.77 -1.54 39.83
C LYS A 105 9.17 -0.92 39.74
N GLN A 106 9.38 0.21 40.41
CA GLN A 106 10.68 0.88 40.46
C GLN A 106 11.75 0.01 41.14
N LYS A 107 11.40 -0.67 42.24
CA LYS A 107 12.31 -1.61 42.91
C LYS A 107 12.76 -2.73 41.97
N LEU A 108 11.83 -3.32 41.21
CA LEU A 108 12.14 -4.36 40.23
C LEU A 108 13.04 -3.84 39.10
N ALA A 109 12.73 -2.66 38.56
CA ALA A 109 13.53 -2.03 37.52
C ALA A 109 14.99 -1.83 38.00
N ASN A 110 15.16 -1.29 39.21
CA ASN A 110 16.48 -1.06 39.79
C ASN A 110 17.24 -2.38 40.06
N GLU A 111 16.57 -3.43 40.56
CA GLU A 111 17.19 -4.75 40.75
C GLU A 111 17.69 -5.34 39.42
N ILE A 112 16.92 -5.19 38.33
CA ILE A 112 17.32 -5.65 36.99
C ILE A 112 18.49 -4.81 36.47
N LEU A 113 18.41 -3.48 36.56
CA LEU A 113 19.48 -2.58 36.11
C LEU A 113 20.80 -2.86 36.85
N GLN A 114 20.76 -3.10 38.16
CA GLN A 114 21.94 -3.47 38.93
C GLN A 114 22.56 -4.80 38.46
N LYS A 115 21.73 -5.78 38.09
CA LYS A 115 22.19 -7.05 37.51
C LYS A 115 22.78 -6.91 36.11
N LEU A 116 22.35 -5.90 35.35
CA LEU A 116 22.85 -5.61 34.01
C LEU A 116 24.13 -4.76 34.04
N GLN A 117 24.25 -3.81 34.96
CA GLN A 117 25.42 -2.92 35.11
C GLN A 117 26.74 -3.66 35.43
N SER A 118 26.69 -4.90 35.91
CA SER A 118 27.89 -5.70 36.16
C SER A 118 28.56 -6.25 34.89
N VAL A 119 28.14 -5.86 33.68
CA VAL A 119 28.51 -6.52 32.41
C VAL A 119 28.80 -5.49 31.30
N LYS A 120 29.83 -5.75 30.47
CA LYS A 120 30.23 -4.92 29.32
C LYS A 120 29.73 -5.44 27.95
N ASP A 121 29.22 -6.67 27.87
CA ASP A 121 28.86 -7.33 26.60
C ASP A 121 27.35 -7.33 26.34
N ASN A 122 26.94 -6.85 25.15
CA ASN A 122 25.53 -6.65 24.78
C ASN A 122 24.77 -7.97 24.52
N ASN A 123 25.43 -9.01 24.02
CA ASN A 123 24.79 -10.27 23.59
C ASN A 123 24.31 -11.16 24.77
N VAL A 124 24.63 -10.81 26.02
CA VAL A 124 24.29 -11.61 27.22
C VAL A 124 23.12 -11.01 28.02
N THR A 125 22.56 -9.89 27.54
CA THR A 125 21.55 -9.10 28.26
C THR A 125 20.26 -9.88 28.48
N GLU A 126 19.64 -10.42 27.42
CA GLU A 126 18.35 -11.11 27.53
C GLU A 126 18.43 -12.36 28.41
N GLN A 127 19.46 -13.18 28.20
CA GLN A 127 19.66 -14.43 28.94
C GLN A 127 19.81 -14.17 30.45
N ARG A 128 20.44 -13.06 30.83
CA ARG A 128 20.63 -12.68 32.24
C ARG A 128 19.35 -12.15 32.87
N VAL A 129 18.54 -11.38 32.14
CA VAL A 129 17.22 -10.96 32.63
C VAL A 129 16.31 -12.19 32.81
N TYR A 130 16.38 -13.18 31.90
CA TYR A 130 15.67 -14.44 32.04
C TYR A 130 16.12 -15.23 33.29
N LEU A 131 17.43 -15.34 33.54
CA LEU A 131 17.95 -16.00 34.74
C LEU A 131 17.50 -15.29 36.02
N TRP A 132 17.55 -13.96 36.06
CA TRP A 132 17.03 -13.17 37.18
C TRP A 132 15.55 -13.46 37.45
N ARG A 133 14.72 -13.53 36.39
CA ARG A 133 13.29 -13.86 36.52
C ARG A 133 13.10 -15.22 37.18
N VAL A 134 13.88 -16.23 36.80
CA VAL A 134 13.81 -17.58 37.37
C VAL A 134 14.20 -17.58 38.85
N GLU A 135 15.27 -16.88 39.22
CA GLU A 135 15.69 -16.71 40.63
C GLU A 135 14.62 -16.00 41.45
N LYS A 136 14.08 -14.89 40.94
CA LYS A 136 13.09 -14.09 41.65
C LYS A 136 11.76 -14.83 41.84
N LEU A 137 11.36 -15.64 40.85
CA LEU A 137 10.22 -16.55 40.98
C LEU A 137 10.41 -17.59 42.09
N LYS A 138 11.63 -18.13 42.28
CA LYS A 138 11.93 -19.08 43.36
C LYS A 138 11.83 -18.39 44.73
N GLU A 139 12.38 -17.20 44.87
CA GLU A 139 12.31 -16.38 46.10
C GLU A 139 10.85 -16.11 46.47
N VAL A 140 10.07 -15.59 45.53
CA VAL A 140 8.67 -15.24 45.76
C VAL A 140 7.82 -16.49 46.05
N LYS A 141 8.08 -17.63 45.39
CA LYS A 141 7.39 -18.90 45.68
C LYS A 141 7.62 -19.34 47.12
N ARG A 142 8.85 -19.26 47.64
CA ARG A 142 9.19 -19.58 49.03
C ARG A 142 8.41 -18.71 50.01
N VAL A 143 8.36 -17.39 49.77
CA VAL A 143 7.60 -16.44 50.61
C VAL A 143 6.10 -16.73 50.58
N THR A 144 5.55 -17.16 49.44
CA THR A 144 4.11 -17.49 49.35
C THR A 144 3.72 -18.84 49.96
N SER A 145 4.64 -19.80 50.04
CA SER A 145 4.37 -21.13 50.60
C SER A 145 4.53 -21.17 52.12
N SER A 146 5.49 -20.41 52.66
CA SER A 146 5.70 -20.27 54.10
C SER A 146 4.82 -19.12 54.62
N LYS A 147 3.60 -19.42 55.10
CA LYS A 147 2.61 -18.43 55.62
C LYS A 147 3.14 -17.47 56.72
N SER A 148 4.36 -17.66 57.22
CA SER A 148 4.98 -16.88 58.28
C SER A 148 6.49 -16.91 58.15
N ASN A 149 7.09 -15.95 57.46
CA ASN A 149 8.50 -15.60 57.67
C ASN A 149 8.55 -14.12 58.01
N LEU A 150 8.69 -13.84 59.31
CA LEU A 150 8.83 -12.50 59.89
C LEU A 150 10.10 -11.75 59.42
N ASN A 151 10.99 -12.44 58.69
CA ASN A 151 12.26 -11.89 58.18
C ASN A 151 12.24 -11.57 56.67
N SER A 152 11.07 -11.61 56.01
CA SER A 152 10.99 -11.25 54.58
C SER A 152 10.87 -9.74 54.39
N SER A 153 11.75 -9.17 53.56
CA SER A 153 11.68 -7.76 53.10
C SER A 153 10.44 -7.47 52.24
N ILE A 154 9.64 -8.49 51.88
CA ILE A 154 8.50 -8.37 50.96
C ILE A 154 7.20 -8.78 51.68
N PRO A 155 6.20 -7.90 51.79
CA PRO A 155 4.87 -8.24 52.29
C PRO A 155 4.25 -9.42 51.52
N PHE A 156 3.56 -10.32 52.23
CA PHE A 156 2.94 -11.52 51.64
C PHE A 156 1.99 -11.19 50.46
N GLN A 157 1.24 -10.08 50.54
CA GLN A 157 0.39 -9.63 49.44
C GLN A 157 1.20 -9.20 48.22
N GLU A 158 2.31 -8.47 48.40
CA GLU A 158 3.22 -8.10 47.31
C GLU A 158 3.86 -9.33 46.68
N ALA A 159 4.33 -10.29 47.48
CA ALA A 159 4.85 -11.56 46.99
C ALA A 159 3.81 -12.32 46.14
N LYS A 160 2.55 -12.34 46.54
CA LYS A 160 1.46 -12.96 45.76
C LYS A 160 1.22 -12.25 44.43
N MET A 161 1.32 -10.91 44.39
CA MET A 161 1.20 -10.12 43.16
C MET A 161 2.40 -10.34 42.23
N LEU A 162 3.62 -10.31 42.77
CA LEU A 162 4.86 -10.57 42.04
C LEU A 162 4.91 -11.97 41.43
N LYS A 163 4.47 -12.99 42.17
CA LYS A 163 4.42 -14.38 41.68
C LYS A 163 3.62 -14.49 40.39
N ARG A 164 2.48 -13.79 40.33
CA ARG A 164 1.56 -13.81 39.19
C ARG A 164 2.12 -13.03 38.02
N ALA A 165 2.63 -11.82 38.26
CA ALA A 165 3.24 -10.99 37.21
C ALA A 165 4.45 -11.68 36.56
N LEU A 166 5.35 -12.24 37.38
CA LEU A 166 6.54 -12.94 36.89
C LEU A 166 6.24 -14.27 36.20
N ALA A 167 5.19 -14.99 36.59
CA ALA A 167 4.88 -16.31 36.02
C ALA A 167 4.14 -16.23 34.67
N SER A 168 3.18 -15.32 34.55
CA SER A 168 2.24 -15.32 33.41
C SER A 168 2.38 -14.12 32.48
N ASN A 169 2.83 -12.95 32.97
CA ASN A 169 2.71 -11.70 32.22
C ASN A 169 4.06 -10.97 32.08
N TRP A 170 5.09 -11.71 31.68
CA TRP A 170 6.47 -11.22 31.64
C TRP A 170 6.66 -10.00 30.73
N GLN A 171 6.16 -10.06 29.49
CA GLN A 171 6.30 -8.97 28.53
C GLN A 171 5.63 -7.67 29.02
N MET A 172 4.41 -7.78 29.54
CA MET A 172 3.70 -6.63 30.11
C MET A 172 4.36 -6.10 31.38
N LEU A 173 4.97 -6.97 32.19
CA LEU A 173 5.72 -6.54 33.37
C LEU A 173 6.96 -5.73 32.94
N LEU A 174 7.70 -6.21 31.95
CA LEU A 174 8.86 -5.51 31.37
C LEU A 174 8.46 -4.13 30.84
N GLU A 175 7.37 -4.05 30.09
CA GLU A 175 6.81 -2.78 29.61
C GLU A 175 6.39 -1.86 30.76
N ALA A 176 5.68 -2.38 31.76
CA ALA A 176 5.21 -1.61 32.90
C ALA A 176 6.34 -1.09 33.82
N ILE A 177 7.51 -1.74 33.83
CA ILE A 177 8.70 -1.26 34.54
C ILE A 177 9.64 -0.44 33.63
N GLY A 178 9.27 -0.23 32.36
CA GLY A 178 10.03 0.57 31.39
C GLY A 178 11.28 -0.12 30.83
N LEU A 179 11.36 -1.45 30.90
CA LEU A 179 12.47 -2.23 30.37
C LEU A 179 12.09 -2.79 28.98
N TRP A 180 12.52 -2.11 27.93
CA TRP A 180 12.36 -2.59 26.56
C TRP A 180 13.62 -3.38 26.16
N LEU A 181 13.50 -4.69 26.06
CA LEU A 181 14.54 -5.55 25.48
C LEU A 181 14.28 -5.63 23.97
N PRO A 182 15.24 -5.23 23.11
CA PRO A 182 15.14 -5.49 21.68
C PRO A 182 14.95 -6.99 21.50
N ALA A 183 13.93 -7.40 20.76
CA ALA A 183 13.86 -8.78 20.33
C ALA A 183 15.02 -9.02 19.37
N ASP A 184 15.76 -10.11 19.54
CA ASP A 184 16.63 -10.61 18.49
C ASP A 184 15.74 -11.01 17.31
N VAL A 185 15.54 -10.09 16.37
CA VAL A 185 14.86 -10.36 15.11
C VAL A 185 15.83 -11.16 14.26
N VAL A 186 15.81 -12.48 14.44
CA VAL A 186 16.43 -13.39 13.48
C VAL A 186 15.59 -13.30 12.21
N HIS A 187 16.01 -12.46 11.28
CA HIS A 187 15.49 -12.45 9.92
C HIS A 187 15.82 -13.80 9.29
N THR A 188 14.94 -14.77 9.48
CA THR A 188 14.91 -15.96 8.66
C THR A 188 14.07 -15.59 7.46
N GLU A 189 14.73 -15.22 6.36
CA GLU A 189 14.07 -15.14 5.06
C GLU A 189 13.54 -16.52 4.73
N HIS A 190 12.25 -16.71 5.01
CA HIS A 190 11.53 -17.88 4.56
C HIS A 190 11.23 -17.63 3.09
N ASN A 191 11.94 -18.33 2.21
CA ASN A 191 11.68 -18.26 0.77
C ASN A 191 10.40 -19.07 0.51
N ASP A 192 9.24 -18.47 0.81
CA ASP A 192 7.90 -19.05 0.62
C ASP A 192 7.52 -19.20 -0.86
N LYS A 193 8.48 -19.01 -1.77
CA LYS A 193 8.30 -19.21 -3.21
C LYS A 193 8.23 -20.72 -3.49
N PRO A 194 7.08 -21.25 -3.96
CA PRO A 194 7.01 -22.65 -4.37
C PRO A 194 7.98 -22.87 -5.54
N GLU A 195 8.72 -23.99 -5.54
CA GLU A 195 9.76 -24.33 -6.54
C GLU A 195 9.26 -24.34 -8.00
N ASN A 196 7.95 -24.25 -8.22
CA ASN A 196 7.30 -24.46 -9.51
C ASN A 196 6.41 -23.29 -9.98
N GLU A 197 6.41 -22.14 -9.31
CA GLU A 197 5.83 -20.93 -9.88
C GLU A 197 6.87 -20.28 -10.80
N GLN A 198 6.59 -20.32 -12.10
CA GLN A 198 7.20 -19.40 -13.05
C GLN A 198 7.01 -17.99 -12.48
N ASP A 199 8.11 -17.26 -12.31
CA ASP A 199 8.10 -15.85 -11.94
C ASP A 199 6.96 -15.18 -12.70
N LEU A 200 6.00 -14.59 -11.99
CA LEU A 200 4.97 -13.77 -12.61
C LEU A 200 5.69 -12.80 -13.53
N GLU A 201 5.63 -13.07 -14.85
CA GLU A 201 6.31 -12.26 -15.84
C GLU A 201 5.85 -10.83 -15.60
N GLU A 202 6.80 -9.98 -15.19
CA GLU A 202 6.53 -8.59 -14.92
C GLU A 202 5.84 -8.02 -16.17
N ILE A 203 4.60 -7.55 -16.02
CA ILE A 203 3.76 -7.20 -17.16
C ILE A 203 4.39 -6.01 -17.86
N ILE A 204 5.02 -6.26 -19.01
CA ILE A 204 5.59 -5.19 -19.85
C ILE A 204 4.42 -4.44 -20.50
N PRO A 205 4.28 -3.12 -20.26
CA PRO A 205 3.18 -2.36 -20.83
C PRO A 205 3.31 -2.26 -22.36
N GLY A 206 2.18 -2.47 -23.05
CA GLY A 206 2.07 -2.35 -24.50
C GLY A 206 1.72 -3.65 -25.21
N ARG A 207 1.96 -3.69 -26.52
CA ARG A 207 1.78 -4.91 -27.33
C ARG A 207 2.80 -5.98 -26.92
N PRO A 208 2.48 -7.27 -27.07
CA PRO A 208 3.41 -8.35 -26.75
C PRO A 208 4.70 -8.22 -27.55
N LEU A 209 5.83 -8.44 -26.88
CA LEU A 209 7.16 -8.38 -27.49
C LEU A 209 7.38 -9.59 -28.41
N PRO A 210 7.77 -9.38 -29.68
CA PRO A 210 8.19 -10.47 -30.56
C PRO A 210 9.37 -11.26 -29.97
N PRO A 211 9.45 -12.59 -30.14
CA PRO A 211 10.55 -13.41 -29.61
C PRO A 211 11.94 -12.98 -30.13
N GLU A 212 12.00 -12.48 -31.36
CA GLU A 212 13.21 -11.93 -32.00
C GLU A 212 13.79 -10.70 -31.27
N CYS A 213 13.00 -10.05 -30.41
CA CYS A 213 13.46 -8.92 -29.60
C CYS A 213 14.33 -9.35 -28.42
N HIS A 214 14.29 -10.63 -28.04
CA HIS A 214 15.03 -11.20 -26.90
C HIS A 214 15.00 -10.30 -25.66
N ALA A 215 13.79 -9.84 -25.32
CA ALA A 215 13.58 -8.87 -24.26
C ALA A 215 13.95 -9.45 -22.89
N LYS A 216 14.63 -8.63 -22.10
CA LYS A 216 14.97 -8.91 -20.71
C LYS A 216 14.58 -7.70 -19.87
N THR A 217 13.79 -7.94 -18.83
CA THR A 217 13.52 -6.93 -17.80
C THR A 217 14.79 -6.68 -16.99
N HIS A 218 14.82 -5.53 -16.32
CA HIS A 218 15.93 -5.10 -15.46
C HIS A 218 17.31 -5.27 -16.10
N THR A 219 17.44 -4.88 -17.36
CA THR A 219 18.66 -5.12 -18.14
C THR A 219 19.01 -3.87 -18.93
N ASP A 220 20.28 -3.45 -18.86
CA ASP A 220 20.86 -2.42 -19.74
C ASP A 220 22.07 -3.01 -20.48
N TYR A 221 22.03 -2.93 -21.80
CA TYR A 221 23.11 -3.32 -22.69
C TYR A 221 23.89 -2.10 -23.17
N ASP A 222 25.22 -2.21 -23.15
CA ASP A 222 26.12 -1.18 -23.64
C ASP A 222 26.27 -1.24 -25.17
N GLY A 223 26.54 -0.09 -25.79
CA GLY A 223 26.73 0.03 -27.23
C GLY A 223 26.74 1.46 -27.73
N ALA A 224 27.23 1.65 -28.96
CA ALA A 224 27.24 2.95 -29.61
C ALA A 224 25.83 3.34 -30.04
N ALA A 225 25.34 4.51 -29.61
CA ALA A 225 24.01 4.99 -29.98
C ALA A 225 23.93 5.28 -31.49
N VAL A 226 23.11 4.51 -32.21
CA VAL A 226 22.72 4.83 -33.59
C VAL A 226 21.52 5.79 -33.62
N ARG A 227 20.71 5.78 -32.55
CA ARG A 227 19.70 6.79 -32.27
C ARG A 227 19.60 7.05 -30.77
N TRP A 228 19.69 8.31 -30.39
CA TRP A 228 19.68 8.75 -29.00
C TRP A 228 18.27 8.71 -28.42
N GLY A 229 18.10 8.07 -27.27
CA GLY A 229 16.80 7.99 -26.58
C GLY A 229 16.30 9.32 -26.04
N LEU A 230 17.22 10.25 -25.70
CA LEU A 230 16.87 11.60 -25.24
C LEU A 230 15.92 12.37 -26.19
N THR A 231 15.98 12.06 -27.49
CA THR A 231 15.11 12.66 -28.52
C THR A 231 14.24 11.63 -29.24
N HIS A 232 14.34 10.35 -28.87
CA HIS A 232 13.59 9.26 -29.47
C HIS A 232 12.76 8.54 -28.42
N HIS A 233 11.45 8.79 -28.45
CA HIS A 233 10.50 8.18 -27.54
C HIS A 233 9.61 7.20 -28.29
N GLN A 234 9.21 6.12 -27.62
CA GLN A 234 8.30 5.10 -28.12
C GLN A 234 7.29 4.73 -27.04
N GLU A 235 6.06 4.36 -27.41
CA GLU A 235 4.99 4.11 -26.43
C GLU A 235 5.17 2.79 -25.65
N SER A 236 5.94 1.84 -26.20
CA SER A 236 6.19 0.56 -25.57
C SER A 236 7.58 -0.02 -25.89
N ALA A 237 8.00 -1.00 -25.08
CA ALA A 237 9.21 -1.77 -25.33
C ALA A 237 9.18 -2.47 -26.69
N ALA A 238 8.01 -2.99 -27.10
CA ALA A 238 7.84 -3.64 -28.39
C ALA A 238 7.99 -2.66 -29.56
N ASP A 239 7.55 -1.40 -29.42
CA ASP A 239 7.74 -0.37 -30.44
C ASP A 239 9.21 0.07 -30.51
N CYS A 240 9.90 0.09 -29.37
CA CYS A 240 11.34 0.34 -29.34
C CYS A 240 12.15 -0.76 -30.04
N CYS A 241 11.82 -2.04 -29.79
CA CYS A 241 12.42 -3.15 -30.53
C CYS A 241 12.16 -3.05 -32.04
N GLN A 242 10.91 -2.77 -32.44
CA GLN A 242 10.58 -2.61 -33.85
C GLN A 242 11.33 -1.47 -34.50
N ALA A 243 11.49 -0.34 -33.79
CA ALA A 243 12.29 0.78 -34.28
C ALA A 243 13.77 0.38 -34.50
N CYS A 244 14.32 -0.50 -33.68
CA CYS A 244 15.66 -1.06 -33.89
C CYS A 244 15.70 -1.92 -35.17
N LEU A 245 14.76 -2.84 -35.34
CA LEU A 245 14.66 -3.69 -36.52
C LEU A 245 14.49 -2.87 -37.81
N ASP A 246 13.65 -1.84 -37.77
CA ASP A 246 13.39 -0.96 -38.90
C ASP A 246 14.61 -0.08 -39.22
N GLN A 247 15.33 0.42 -38.20
CA GLN A 247 16.57 1.14 -38.43
C GLN A 247 17.62 0.23 -39.07
N ALA A 248 17.75 -1.01 -38.60
CA ALA A 248 18.72 -1.97 -39.13
C ALA A 248 18.43 -2.35 -40.59
N LYS A 249 17.15 -2.45 -40.98
CA LYS A 249 16.71 -2.72 -42.36
C LYS A 249 16.96 -1.53 -43.29
N ASN A 250 16.76 -0.31 -42.80
CA ASN A 250 16.86 0.91 -43.60
C ASN A 250 18.25 1.57 -43.59
N ALA A 251 19.19 1.05 -42.79
CA ALA A 251 20.55 1.56 -42.69
C ALA A 251 21.27 1.51 -44.04
N LYS A 252 21.90 2.62 -44.41
CA LYS A 252 22.65 2.74 -45.67
C LYS A 252 23.96 1.94 -45.61
N PRO A 253 24.55 1.59 -46.76
CA PRO A 253 25.89 1.00 -46.79
C PRO A 253 26.91 1.88 -46.05
N GLY A 254 27.53 1.33 -45.01
CA GLY A 254 28.50 2.04 -44.16
C GLY A 254 27.93 2.62 -42.85
N GLU A 255 26.60 2.63 -42.67
CA GLU A 255 25.99 3.01 -41.39
C GLU A 255 25.95 1.82 -40.41
N MET A 256 26.06 2.14 -39.12
CA MET A 256 25.88 1.15 -38.07
C MET A 256 24.41 0.71 -38.00
N LYS A 257 24.20 -0.61 -38.06
CA LYS A 257 22.88 -1.23 -37.93
C LYS A 257 22.56 -1.49 -36.46
N CYS A 258 21.39 -1.07 -36.02
CA CYS A 258 20.92 -1.35 -34.68
C CYS A 258 20.87 -2.87 -34.44
N ASN A 259 21.45 -3.30 -33.32
CA ASN A 259 21.30 -4.67 -32.84
C ASN A 259 20.99 -4.74 -31.34
N ILE A 260 20.87 -3.59 -30.67
CA ILE A 260 20.54 -3.47 -29.26
C ILE A 260 19.49 -2.37 -29.11
N TRP A 261 18.42 -2.65 -28.37
CA TRP A 261 17.42 -1.66 -28.00
C TRP A 261 17.29 -1.59 -26.47
N VAL A 262 17.15 -0.39 -25.92
CA VAL A 262 16.96 -0.15 -24.49
C VAL A 262 15.81 0.84 -24.30
N TYR A 263 14.82 0.45 -23.50
CA TYR A 263 13.57 1.16 -23.30
C TYR A 263 13.36 1.51 -21.83
N CYS A 264 12.86 2.72 -21.56
CA CYS A 264 12.46 3.16 -20.23
C CYS A 264 10.95 3.00 -19.99
N PRO A 265 10.49 1.94 -19.29
CA PRO A 265 9.08 1.75 -18.96
C PRO A 265 8.59 2.61 -17.79
N SER A 266 9.48 3.11 -16.94
CA SER A 266 9.12 3.82 -15.70
C SER A 266 8.56 5.21 -16.00
N GLU A 267 7.37 5.53 -15.48
CA GLU A 267 6.78 6.88 -15.56
C GLU A 267 7.63 7.94 -14.86
N PHE A 268 8.42 7.53 -13.87
CA PHE A 268 9.31 8.41 -13.11
C PHE A 268 10.69 8.61 -13.79
N GLY A 269 10.90 7.98 -14.94
CA GLY A 269 12.19 7.94 -15.62
C GLY A 269 13.07 6.79 -15.14
N CYS A 270 14.19 6.62 -15.84
CA CYS A 270 15.13 5.53 -15.61
C CYS A 270 16.50 6.05 -15.19
N TYR A 271 17.15 5.34 -14.29
CA TYR A 271 18.47 5.70 -13.78
C TYR A 271 19.57 5.21 -14.73
N SER A 272 20.51 6.08 -15.05
CA SER A 272 21.76 5.78 -15.74
C SER A 272 22.89 6.55 -15.05
N PRO A 273 24.12 6.01 -14.96
CA PRO A 273 25.26 6.70 -14.37
C PRO A 273 25.89 7.74 -15.31
N ASP A 274 25.06 8.58 -15.92
CA ASP A 274 25.50 9.67 -16.78
C ASP A 274 24.95 11.03 -16.30
N ILE A 275 25.24 12.09 -17.07
CA ILE A 275 24.87 13.46 -16.73
C ILE A 275 23.42 13.80 -17.07
N TYR A 276 22.70 12.89 -17.73
CA TYR A 276 21.36 13.13 -18.22
C TYR A 276 20.30 12.63 -17.24
N LYS A 277 19.11 13.20 -17.37
CA LYS A 277 17.93 12.75 -16.66
C LYS A 277 17.00 12.05 -17.65
N HIS A 278 17.01 10.73 -17.63
CA HIS A 278 16.18 9.95 -18.54
C HIS A 278 14.72 9.97 -18.13
N LYS A 279 13.85 10.09 -19.12
CA LYS A 279 12.40 10.18 -18.96
C LYS A 279 11.71 8.89 -19.40
N HIS A 280 10.44 8.77 -19.01
CA HIS A 280 9.55 7.72 -19.48
C HIS A 280 9.54 7.67 -21.01
N GLN A 281 9.42 6.47 -21.58
CA GLN A 281 9.32 6.20 -23.02
C GLN A 281 10.60 6.43 -23.83
N GLU A 282 11.72 6.79 -23.22
CA GLU A 282 12.99 6.87 -23.95
C GLU A 282 13.36 5.53 -24.58
N CYS A 283 13.67 5.56 -25.87
CA CYS A 283 14.06 4.41 -26.67
C CYS A 283 15.45 4.64 -27.28
N TRP A 284 16.43 3.91 -26.75
CA TRP A 284 17.82 3.95 -27.19
C TRP A 284 18.07 2.85 -28.18
N LEU A 285 18.49 3.22 -29.39
CA LEU A 285 18.91 2.28 -30.43
C LEU A 285 20.43 2.29 -30.47
N LYS A 286 21.04 1.14 -30.19
CA LYS A 286 22.48 0.99 -30.07
C LYS A 286 23.01 -0.08 -31.02
N GLN A 287 24.30 0.01 -31.33
CA GLN A 287 25.05 -0.98 -32.07
C GLN A 287 26.30 -1.40 -31.28
N ALA A 288 26.56 -2.70 -31.25
CA ALA A 288 27.86 -3.24 -30.83
C ALA A 288 28.16 -4.53 -31.58
N GLU A 289 29.42 -4.76 -31.98
CA GLU A 289 29.81 -6.03 -32.60
C GLU A 289 29.60 -7.22 -31.64
N LYS A 290 29.88 -6.99 -30.35
CA LYS A 290 29.63 -7.94 -29.26
C LYS A 290 28.87 -7.22 -28.15
N PRO A 291 27.53 -7.34 -28.09
CA PRO A 291 26.72 -6.70 -27.04
C PRO A 291 27.23 -7.06 -25.65
N ARG A 292 27.61 -6.05 -24.87
CA ARG A 292 28.09 -6.22 -23.51
C ARG A 292 26.99 -5.86 -22.53
N LEU A 293 26.74 -6.76 -21.58
CA LEU A 293 25.84 -6.49 -20.46
C LEU A 293 26.47 -5.43 -19.55
N ASN A 294 25.77 -4.31 -19.35
CA ASN A 294 26.21 -3.24 -18.46
C ASN A 294 25.71 -3.50 -17.03
N PHE A 295 24.39 -3.47 -16.86
CA PHE A 295 23.71 -3.77 -15.61
C PHE A 295 22.60 -4.80 -15.83
N LYS A 296 22.39 -5.66 -14.82
CA LYS A 296 21.32 -6.66 -14.83
C LYS A 296 20.78 -6.86 -13.42
N ASP A 297 19.48 -7.07 -13.32
CA ASP A 297 18.75 -7.35 -12.09
C ASP A 297 18.96 -6.21 -11.07
N GLU A 298 19.82 -6.40 -10.07
CA GLU A 298 20.05 -5.43 -8.99
C GLU A 298 21.42 -4.76 -9.06
N TYR A 299 21.47 -3.47 -8.69
CA TYR A 299 22.73 -2.78 -8.46
C TYR A 299 23.36 -3.25 -7.15
N SER A 300 24.66 -3.61 -7.17
CA SER A 300 25.37 -4.03 -5.96
C SER A 300 25.36 -2.94 -4.88
N GLU A 301 25.37 -3.35 -3.61
CA GLU A 301 25.45 -2.39 -2.49
C GLU A 301 26.66 -1.47 -2.61
N SER A 302 27.81 -2.02 -3.00
CA SER A 302 29.03 -1.25 -3.24
C SER A 302 28.84 -0.17 -4.32
N TYR A 303 28.08 -0.46 -5.37
CA TYR A 303 27.79 0.48 -6.43
C TYR A 303 26.85 1.58 -5.95
N ARG A 304 25.78 1.21 -5.22
CA ARG A 304 24.79 2.15 -4.66
C ARG A 304 25.38 3.05 -3.57
N ASN A 305 26.36 2.57 -2.80
CA ASN A 305 27.10 3.39 -1.84
C ASN A 305 27.89 4.52 -2.54
N ASN A 306 28.43 4.23 -3.72
CA ASN A 306 29.13 5.23 -4.55
C ASN A 306 28.16 6.07 -5.40
N HIS A 307 26.95 5.57 -5.65
CA HIS A 307 25.90 6.22 -6.45
C HIS A 307 24.59 6.26 -5.65
N PRO A 308 24.42 7.20 -4.70
CA PRO A 308 23.27 7.21 -3.79
C PRO A 308 21.91 7.33 -4.49
N ASN A 309 21.88 7.85 -5.71
CA ASN A 309 20.67 8.00 -6.53
C ASN A 309 20.32 6.74 -7.32
N ALA A 310 21.17 5.70 -7.32
CA ALA A 310 20.90 4.46 -8.01
C ALA A 310 19.79 3.67 -7.28
N PRO A 311 18.72 3.24 -7.99
CA PRO A 311 17.69 2.39 -7.41
C PRO A 311 18.26 1.02 -7.04
N VAL A 312 17.45 0.18 -6.38
CA VAL A 312 17.84 -1.20 -6.05
C VAL A 312 17.92 -2.04 -7.34
N VAL A 313 16.91 -1.93 -8.18
CA VAL A 313 16.76 -2.72 -9.41
C VAL A 313 17.03 -1.86 -10.64
N VAL A 314 17.63 -2.44 -11.68
CA VAL A 314 17.82 -1.80 -12.98
C VAL A 314 16.47 -1.44 -13.59
N PRO A 315 16.19 -0.16 -13.91
CA PRO A 315 14.86 0.25 -14.35
C PRO A 315 14.62 0.08 -15.86
N TRP A 316 15.61 -0.38 -16.61
CA TRP A 316 15.56 -0.51 -18.07
C TRP A 316 15.07 -1.89 -18.51
N ILE A 317 14.37 -1.92 -19.64
CA ILE A 317 14.09 -3.16 -20.38
C ILE A 317 14.91 -3.09 -21.67
N SER A 318 15.62 -4.16 -21.99
CA SER A 318 16.43 -4.19 -23.21
C SER A 318 16.49 -5.55 -23.86
N GLY A 319 16.94 -5.56 -25.10
CA GLY A 319 17.10 -6.79 -25.86
C GLY A 319 18.10 -6.63 -26.98
N ILE A 320 18.54 -7.77 -27.50
CA ILE A 320 19.48 -7.87 -28.62
C ILE A 320 18.69 -8.44 -29.79
N VAL A 321 18.80 -7.82 -30.97
CA VAL A 321 18.15 -8.29 -32.20
C VAL A 321 19.20 -8.73 -33.21
N GLY A 322 18.90 -9.78 -33.98
CA GLY A 322 19.78 -10.27 -35.06
C GLY A 322 21.08 -10.92 -34.58
N ALA A 323 21.04 -11.57 -33.41
CA ALA A 323 22.14 -12.40 -32.88
C ALA A 323 22.42 -13.63 -33.76
#